data_AF-A0A945ITZ6-F1
#
_entry.id   AF-A0A945ITZ6-F1
#
_cell.length_a   1.000
_cell.length_b   1.000
_cell.length_c   1.000
_cell.angle_alpha   90.00
_cell.angle_beta   90.00
_cell.angle_gamma   90.00
#
_symmetry.space_group_name_H-M   'P 1'
#
loop_
_entity.id
_entity.type
_entity.pdbx_description
1 polymer ?
#
loop_
_entity_poly.entity_id
_entity_poly.type
_entity_poly.pdbx_seq_one_letter_code
_entity_poly.pdbx_strand_id
1 'polypeptide(L)' 'MATLVERAHELRPLIEEQAAAAEQERRLAVPVVGALTDAGLMSMCTPAAYGGAETDPVTLIEAIEAVAIGDGAAGWC' A
#
# COMPACT_ATOMS: atom_id res chain seq x y z
N MET A 1 -6.33 -4.16 17.04
CA MET A 1 -6.36 -3.43 15.76
C MET A 1 -5.07 -3.76 15.04
N ALA A 2 -5.12 -4.16 13.77
CA ALA A 2 -3.91 -4.44 12.99
C ALA A 2 -3.15 -3.14 12.68
N THR A 3 -1.82 -3.21 12.76
CA THR A 3 -0.86 -2.17 12.38
C THR A 3 -0.88 -1.91 10.88
N LEU A 4 -0.26 -0.82 10.42
CA LEU A 4 -0.17 -0.51 8.99
C LEU A 4 0.62 -1.57 8.22
N VAL A 5 1.70 -2.10 8.82
CA VAL A 5 2.51 -3.17 8.22
C VAL A 5 1.72 -4.48 8.10
N GLU A 6 0.95 -4.85 9.11
CA GLU A 6 0.07 -6.03 9.05
C GLU A 6 -0.98 -5.89 7.94
N ARG A 7 -1.61 -4.72 7.80
CA ARG A 7 -2.55 -4.46 6.70
C ARG A 7 -1.88 -4.55 5.33
N ALA A 8 -0.66 -4.02 5.19
CA ALA A 8 0.10 -4.14 3.94
C ALA A 8 0.36 -5.62 3.57
N HIS A 9 0.70 -6.45 4.56
CA HIS A 9 0.84 -7.90 4.34
C HIS A 9 -0.47 -8.59 3.95
N GLU A 10 -1.59 -8.21 4.57
CA GLU A 10 -2.92 -8.76 4.26
C GLU A 10 -3.35 -8.48 2.80
N LEU A 11 -2.87 -7.38 2.20
CA LEU A 11 -3.17 -7.02 0.82
C LEU A 11 -2.34 -7.76 -0.22
N ARG A 12 -1.27 -8.45 0.19
CA ARG A 12 -0.32 -9.08 -0.74
C ARG A 12 -0.98 -10.03 -1.77
N PRO A 13 -1.93 -10.91 -1.41
CA PRO A 13 -2.59 -11.78 -2.40
C PRO A 13 -3.32 -11.00 -3.49
N LEU A 14 -4.00 -9.91 -3.14
CA LEU A 14 -4.69 -9.05 -4.11
C LEU A 14 -3.69 -8.33 -5.03
N ILE A 15 -2.59 -7.83 -4.46
CA ILE A 15 -1.54 -7.14 -5.22
C ILE A 15 -0.91 -8.11 -6.24
N GLU A 16 -0.53 -9.31 -5.81
CA GLU A 16 0.07 -10.34 -6.67
C GLU A 16 -0.91 -10.79 -7.78
N GLU A 17 -2.20 -10.95 -7.46
CA GLU A 17 -3.23 -11.32 -8.44
C GLU A 17 -3.36 -10.26 -9.55
N GLN A 18 -3.25 -8.98 -9.21
CA GLN A 18 -3.49 -7.87 -10.13
C GLN A 18 -2.23 -7.40 -10.88
N ALA A 19 -1.03 -7.79 -10.43
CA ALA A 19 0.25 -7.28 -10.94
C ALA A 19 0.41 -7.46 -12.45
N ALA A 20 0.09 -8.66 -12.99
CA ALA A 20 0.25 -8.94 -14.41
C ALA A 20 -0.67 -8.08 -15.30
N ALA A 21 -1.92 -7.84 -14.86
CA ALA A 21 -2.85 -6.98 -15.57
C ALA A 21 -2.43 -5.51 -15.49
N ALA A 22 -1.98 -5.06 -14.32
CA ALA A 22 -1.46 -3.70 -14.12
C ALA A 22 -0.26 -3.40 -15.01
N GLU A 23 0.67 -4.35 -15.15
CA GLU A 23 1.83 -4.23 -16.04
C GLU A 23 1.41 -4.10 -17.51
N GLN A 24 0.48 -4.94 -17.97
CA GLN A 24 -0.04 -4.87 -19.34
C GLN A 24 -0.76 -3.54 -19.63
N GLU A 25 -1.55 -3.06 -18.68
CA GLU A 25 -2.26 -1.78 -18.78
C GLU A 25 -1.34 -0.56 -18.59
N ARG A 26 -0.12 -0.77 -18.09
CA ARG A 26 0.85 0.27 -17.68
C ARG A 26 0.23 1.27 -16.71
N ARG A 27 -0.56 0.75 -15.77
CA ARG A 27 -1.31 1.52 -14.78
C ARG A 27 -1.66 0.62 -13.61
N LEU A 28 -1.56 1.14 -12.39
CA LEU A 28 -1.97 0.40 -11.20
C LEU A 28 -3.43 -0.06 -11.29
N ALA A 29 -3.66 -1.30 -10.87
CA ALA A 29 -4.99 -1.87 -10.82
C ALA A 29 -5.87 -1.07 -9.85
N VAL A 30 -7.06 -0.65 -10.30
CA VAL A 30 -8.00 0.12 -9.47
C VAL A 30 -8.34 -0.59 -8.15
N PRO A 31 -8.55 -1.93 -8.12
CA PRO A 31 -8.77 -2.65 -6.86
C PRO A 31 -7.62 -2.51 -5.87
N VAL A 32 -6.37 -2.51 -6.34
CA VAL A 32 -5.17 -2.36 -5.49
C VAL A 32 -5.13 -0.95 -4.91
N VAL A 33 -5.32 0.09 -5.73
CA VAL A 33 -5.34 1.48 -5.25
C VAL A 33 -6.42 1.70 -4.20
N GLY A 34 -7.63 1.15 -4.43
CA GLY A 34 -8.73 1.20 -3.47
C GLY A 34 -8.35 0.53 -2.14
N ALA A 35 -7.83 -0.70 -2.20
CA ALA A 35 -7.46 -1.45 -1.01
C ALA A 35 -6.34 -0.78 -0.20
N LEU A 36 -5.32 -0.22 -0.85
CA LEU A 36 -4.26 0.54 -0.18
C LEU A 36 -4.83 1.80 0.51
N THR A 37 -5.79 2.47 -0.12
CA THR A 37 -6.46 3.64 0.44
C THR A 37 -7.29 3.26 1.67
N ASP A 38 -8.11 2.22 1.57
CA ASP A 38 -8.97 1.72 2.65
C ASP A 38 -8.14 1.20 3.84
N ALA A 39 -6.96 0.63 3.57
CA ALA A 39 -6.02 0.21 4.60
C ALA A 39 -5.33 1.39 5.33
N GLY A 40 -5.43 2.61 4.79
CA GLY A 40 -4.80 3.82 5.32
C GLY A 40 -3.33 4.01 4.90
N LEU A 41 -2.85 3.21 3.94
CA LEU A 41 -1.46 3.23 3.48
C LEU A 41 -1.14 4.50 2.67
N MET A 42 -2.14 5.03 1.95
CA MET A 42 -1.99 6.28 1.17
C MET A 42 -1.90 7.55 2.02
N SER A 43 -2.16 7.46 3.33
CA SER A 43 -2.19 8.61 4.25
C SER A 43 -1.16 8.50 5.38
N MET A 44 -0.18 7.58 5.29
CA MET A 44 0.80 7.33 6.35
C MET A 44 1.60 8.59 6.74
N CYS A 45 2.05 9.37 5.76
CA CYS A 45 2.82 10.59 6.01
C CYS A 45 1.94 11.84 6.22
N THR A 46 0.61 11.70 6.14
CA THR A 46 -0.28 12.86 6.26
C THR A 46 -0.37 13.29 7.73
N PRO A 47 -0.32 14.61 8.03
CA PRO A 47 -0.49 15.09 9.40
C PRO A 47 -1.81 14.67 10.04
N ALA A 48 -1.81 14.48 11.36
CA ALA A 48 -2.98 14.08 12.13
C ALA A 48 -4.07 15.15 12.08
N ALA A 49 -3.68 16.43 11.95
CA ALA A 49 -4.60 17.55 11.74
C ALA A 49 -5.43 17.43 10.45
N TYR A 50 -4.99 16.63 9.49
CA TYR A 50 -5.71 16.32 8.24
C TYR A 50 -6.24 14.87 8.20
N GLY A 51 -6.22 14.15 9.33
CA GLY A 51 -6.73 12.79 9.45
C GLY A 51 -5.75 11.68 9.04
N GLY A 52 -4.46 12.01 8.88
CA GLY A 52 -3.42 11.02 8.59
C GLY A 52 -2.80 10.39 9.83
N ALA A 53 -1.84 9.49 9.61
CA ALA A 53 -1.24 8.68 10.68
C ALA A 53 0.07 9.26 11.26
N GLU A 54 0.71 10.23 10.60
CA GLU A 54 2.05 10.73 10.97
C GLU A 54 3.04 9.59 11.26
N THR A 55 2.99 8.54 10.45
CA THR A 55 3.73 7.30 10.65
C THR A 55 5.24 7.58 10.70
N ASP A 56 5.93 6.95 11.64
CA ASP A 56 7.37 7.07 11.73
C ASP A 56 8.07 6.45 10.50
N PRO A 57 9.29 6.90 10.16
CA PRO A 57 9.96 6.44 8.94
C PRO A 57 10.25 4.93 8.87
N VAL A 58 10.42 4.25 10.01
CA VAL A 58 10.73 2.81 10.00
C VAL A 58 9.47 2.03 9.61
N THR A 59 8.36 2.28 10.32
CA THR A 59 7.07 1.66 10.00
C THR A 59 6.60 1.98 8.58
N LEU A 60 6.86 3.20 8.10
CA LEU A 60 6.54 3.62 6.72
C LEU A 60 7.27 2.74 5.69
N ILE A 61 8.58 2.57 5.85
CA ILE A 61 9.40 1.78 4.92
C ILE A 61 9.04 0.29 4.98
N GLU A 62 8.78 -0.26 6.16
CA GLU A 62 8.33 -1.65 6.31
C GLU A 62 6.98 -1.90 5.60
N ALA A 63 6.05 -0.95 5.70
CA ALA A 63 4.77 -1.05 5.00
C ALA A 63 4.93 -0.95 3.47
N ILE A 64 5.79 -0.04 3.00
CA ILE A 64 6.13 0.09 1.57
C ILE A 64 6.79 -1.19 1.05
N GLU A 65 7.75 -1.75 1.78
CA GLU A 65 8.42 -3.01 1.44
C GLU A 65 7.41 -4.15 1.31
N ALA A 66 6.48 -4.27 2.27
CA ALA A 66 5.44 -5.30 2.25
C ALA A 66 4.56 -5.21 0.99
N VAL A 67 4.21 -4.00 0.52
CA VAL A 67 3.50 -3.79 -0.75
C VAL A 67 4.39 -4.12 -1.95
N ALA A 68 5.63 -3.63 -1.95
CA ALA A 68 6.59 -3.78 -3.05
C ALA A 68 6.94 -5.25 -3.35
N ILE A 69 6.90 -6.12 -2.33
CA ILE A 69 7.10 -7.57 -2.51
C ILE A 69 6.01 -8.19 -3.40
N GLY A 70 4.77 -7.68 -3.35
CA GLY A 70 3.68 -8.15 -4.21
C GLY A 70 3.73 -7.54 -5.61
N ASP A 71 3.98 -6.23 -5.69
CA ASP A 71 4.17 -5.51 -6.95
C ASP A 71 5.05 -4.27 -6.73
N GLY A 72 6.17 -4.20 -7.46
CA GLY A 72 7.14 -3.12 -7.31
C GLY A 72 6.60 -1.75 -7.71
N ALA A 73 5.69 -1.69 -8.69
CA ALA A 73 5.07 -0.43 -9.10
C ALA A 73 4.12 0.11 -8.03
N ALA A 74 3.33 -0.76 -7.40
CA ALA A 74 2.47 -0.40 -6.27
C ALA A 74 3.26 0.02 -5.02
N GLY A 75 4.42 -0.58 -4.77
CA GLY A 75 5.31 -0.14 -3.69
C GLY A 75 5.99 1.21 -3.97
N TRP A 76 6.14 1.60 -5.23
CA TRP A 76 6.79 2.84 -5.63
C TRP A 76 5.85 4.06 -5.63
N CYS A 77 4.56 3.86 -5.90
CA CYS A 77 3.60 4.95 -6.12
C CYS A 77 3.22 5.69 -4.83
#